data_AF-A0A1I5IRZ8-F1
#
_entry.id   AF-A0A1I5IRZ8-F1
#
_cell.length_a   1.000
_cell.length_b   1.000
_cell.length_c   1.000
_cell.angle_alpha   90.00
_cell.angle_beta   90.00
_cell.angle_gamma   90.00
#
_symmetry.space_group_name_H-M   'P 1'
#
loop_
_entity.id
_entity.type
_entity.pdbx_description
1 polymer ?
#
loop_
_entity_poly.entity_id
_entity_poly.type
_entity_poly.pdbx_seq_one_letter_code
_entity_poly.pdbx_strand_id
1 'polypeptide(L)'
;MIELFEVSKYYPTPNGRHYVLKDVSLVIPDGAQVGVLGPNGTGKSTLMRLLAGVDMPNTGTIRRTGSISWPMGLANSMQGSLTGRENARFACRLQGVRRRDMDAIIDEVKDFAEIGDYYEMPVRTYSSGMRARLNFAIAMAFTFDCYIIDELTAVGDKNFKEKSAKVFKDKRAVASFIKVSHSLRELRNECNMGLVLNKGSAVMYDSIEEAIEVYERNIGSESSAPKKRPNQKRMHPKKGPLARKKQAGNGPNAGVKRGVGPNASKNQGAGPNAAMKQGGGPQANRLQAGGPKARMAQGGGPLVNQNSGAGPNAGEARGNGPNAANKQATGVKAAMKQGNGPHADRQQAGGPKARMAQGGGPRFNQKPGAGPNAGKNQGAGPNAATGRSDGRPASRKQGPNAGMKPPGVSRAHETAEHGPQAGLPRGQNRPNANIKNGEGPHGPGPDQTGTPERLKPHIGAKDDQ
;
A
#
# COMPACT_ATOMS: atom_id res chain seq x y z
N MET A 1 9.15 14.64 -34.61
CA MET A 1 8.08 13.65 -34.32
C MET A 1 6.76 14.26 -33.88
N ILE A 2 6.75 14.99 -32.75
CA ILE A 2 5.53 15.51 -32.12
C ILE A 2 5.69 17.01 -31.93
N GLU A 3 4.73 17.78 -32.40
CA GLU A 3 4.74 19.24 -32.31
C GLU A 3 3.47 19.71 -31.61
N LEU A 4 3.62 20.52 -30.57
CA LEU A 4 2.55 21.19 -29.87
C LEU A 4 2.57 22.66 -30.26
N PHE A 5 1.42 23.20 -30.64
CA PHE A 5 1.22 24.61 -30.97
C PHE A 5 0.14 25.20 -30.08
N GLU A 6 0.55 26.04 -29.13
CA GLU A 6 -0.31 26.81 -28.21
C GLU A 6 -1.34 25.93 -27.48
N VAL A 7 -0.90 24.75 -27.04
CA VAL A 7 -1.77 23.73 -26.48
C VAL A 7 -2.15 24.09 -25.06
N SER A 8 -3.46 24.22 -24.81
CA SER A 8 -4.02 24.30 -23.46
C SER A 8 -4.93 23.13 -23.15
N LYS A 9 -4.83 22.63 -21.92
CA LYS A 9 -5.72 21.63 -21.33
C LYS A 9 -6.16 22.10 -19.97
N TYR A 10 -7.46 22.25 -19.78
CA TYR A 10 -8.08 22.61 -18.51
C TYR A 10 -9.25 21.69 -18.18
N TYR A 11 -9.54 21.57 -16.90
CA TYR A 11 -10.74 20.91 -16.42
C TYR A 11 -11.63 21.94 -15.69
N PRO A 12 -12.95 21.90 -15.91
CA PRO A 12 -13.87 22.77 -15.17
C PRO A 12 -13.87 22.36 -13.69
N THR A 13 -13.78 23.35 -12.81
CA THR A 13 -13.93 23.18 -11.36
C THR A 13 -14.92 24.21 -10.84
N PRO A 14 -15.49 24.03 -9.62
CA PRO A 14 -16.37 25.03 -9.02
C PRO A 14 -15.75 26.42 -8.89
N ASN A 15 -14.41 26.50 -8.83
CA ASN A 15 -13.67 27.76 -8.69
C ASN A 15 -13.18 28.32 -10.04
N GLY A 16 -13.67 27.77 -11.17
CA GLY A 16 -13.26 28.15 -12.53
C GLY A 16 -12.44 27.08 -13.25
N ARG A 17 -11.78 27.46 -14.34
CA ARG A 17 -10.96 26.54 -15.15
C ARG A 17 -9.64 26.24 -14.45
N HIS A 18 -9.39 24.97 -14.15
CA HIS A 18 -8.10 24.51 -13.66
C HIS A 18 -7.23 24.07 -14.83
N TYR A 19 -6.29 24.92 -15.23
CA TYR A 19 -5.34 24.63 -16.30
C TYR A 19 -4.28 23.63 -15.82
N VAL A 20 -4.18 22.52 -16.56
CA VAL A 20 -3.14 21.51 -16.40
C VAL A 20 -1.97 21.81 -17.34
N LEU A 21 -2.28 22.29 -18.54
CA LEU A 21 -1.34 22.87 -19.50
C LEU A 21 -1.95 24.17 -20.01
N LYS A 22 -1.13 25.21 -20.20
CA LYS A 22 -1.57 26.51 -20.69
C LYS A 22 -0.57 27.04 -21.71
N ASP A 23 -1.06 27.22 -22.93
CA ASP A 23 -0.38 27.85 -24.07
C ASP A 23 1.00 27.22 -24.34
N VAL A 24 1.07 25.88 -24.30
CA VAL A 24 2.31 25.12 -24.44
C VAL A 24 2.64 24.91 -25.91
N SER A 25 3.80 25.40 -26.32
CA SER A 25 4.40 25.13 -27.63
C SER A 25 5.76 24.45 -27.45
N LEU A 26 5.92 23.26 -28.02
CA LEU A 26 7.18 22.50 -27.94
C LEU A 26 7.28 21.49 -29.07
N VAL A 27 8.50 21.04 -29.33
CA VAL A 27 8.81 20.02 -30.34
C VAL A 27 9.56 18.87 -29.68
N ILE A 28 9.11 17.64 -29.95
CA ILE A 28 9.82 16.41 -29.63
C ILE A 28 10.43 15.88 -30.93
N PRO A 29 11.77 15.90 -31.06
CA PRO A 29 12.45 15.44 -32.26
C PRO A 29 12.36 13.92 -32.42
N ASP A 30 12.65 13.43 -33.63
CA ASP A 30 12.71 11.99 -33.90
C ASP A 30 13.96 11.37 -33.23
N GLY A 31 13.85 10.12 -32.77
CA GLY A 31 14.91 9.40 -32.06
C GLY A 31 15.17 9.89 -30.62
N ALA A 32 14.42 10.88 -30.15
CA ALA A 32 14.64 11.50 -28.84
C ALA A 32 14.30 10.55 -27.68
N GLN A 33 15.11 10.62 -26.63
CA GLN A 33 14.92 9.86 -25.40
C GLN A 33 14.59 10.87 -24.28
N VAL A 34 13.30 11.18 -24.14
CA VAL A 34 12.80 12.29 -23.33
C VAL A 34 12.36 11.82 -21.95
N GLY A 35 12.98 12.38 -20.91
CA GLY A 35 12.56 12.20 -19.52
C GLY A 35 11.57 13.29 -19.10
N VAL A 36 10.36 12.90 -18.71
CA VAL A 36 9.32 13.85 -18.27
C VAL A 36 9.38 14.02 -16.75
N LEU A 37 9.72 15.23 -16.32
CA LEU A 37 9.97 15.64 -14.95
C LEU A 37 8.89 16.60 -14.47
N GLY A 38 8.52 16.50 -13.19
CA GLY A 38 7.57 17.42 -12.57
C GLY A 38 6.98 16.86 -11.27
N PRO A 39 6.58 17.71 -10.32
CA PRO A 39 5.92 17.28 -9.09
C PRO A 39 4.64 16.46 -9.32
N ASN A 40 4.16 15.80 -8.28
CA ASN A 40 2.87 15.09 -8.37
C ASN A 40 1.73 16.09 -8.54
N GLY A 41 0.79 15.77 -9.43
CA GLY A 41 -0.34 16.64 -9.74
C GLY A 41 -0.07 17.78 -10.73
N THR A 42 1.15 17.89 -11.31
CA THR A 42 1.43 18.91 -12.35
C THR A 42 0.91 18.59 -13.74
N GLY A 43 0.34 17.39 -13.93
CA GLY A 43 -0.27 17.02 -15.21
C GLY A 43 0.52 16.08 -16.10
N LYS A 44 1.60 15.43 -15.61
CA LYS A 44 2.40 14.47 -16.38
C LYS A 44 1.55 13.43 -17.13
N SER A 45 0.69 12.71 -16.42
CA SER A 45 -0.20 11.71 -17.04
C SER A 45 -1.24 12.33 -17.99
N THR A 46 -1.62 13.60 -17.79
CA THR A 46 -2.49 14.31 -18.75
C THR A 46 -1.72 14.67 -20.01
N LEU A 47 -0.50 15.18 -19.89
CA LEU A 47 0.38 15.41 -21.03
C LEU A 47 0.61 14.11 -21.81
N MET A 48 0.92 13.01 -21.15
CA MET A 48 1.13 11.72 -21.84
C MET A 48 -0.10 11.27 -22.62
N ARG A 49 -1.30 11.43 -22.06
CA ARG A 49 -2.56 11.12 -22.77
C ARG A 49 -2.77 12.05 -23.97
N LEU A 50 -2.43 13.33 -23.84
CA LEU A 50 -2.46 14.27 -24.95
C LEU A 50 -1.47 13.85 -26.04
N LEU A 51 -0.21 13.55 -25.70
CA LEU A 51 0.81 13.11 -26.67
C LEU A 51 0.39 11.83 -27.38
N ALA A 52 -0.17 10.85 -26.65
CA ALA A 52 -0.68 9.60 -27.20
C ALA A 52 -1.97 9.75 -28.04
N GLY A 53 -2.62 10.91 -28.03
CA GLY A 53 -3.90 11.12 -28.71
C GLY A 53 -5.11 10.46 -28.02
N VAL A 54 -4.94 10.01 -26.78
CA VAL A 54 -6.02 9.43 -25.95
C VAL A 54 -6.92 10.52 -25.36
N ASP A 55 -6.38 11.71 -25.13
CA ASP A 55 -7.13 12.89 -24.72
C ASP A 55 -6.87 14.02 -25.72
N MET A 56 -7.82 14.95 -25.83
CA MET A 56 -7.76 16.09 -26.74
C MET A 56 -7.46 17.38 -25.98
N PRO A 57 -6.68 18.31 -26.58
CA PRO A 57 -6.50 19.63 -26.00
C PRO A 57 -7.83 20.42 -26.04
N ASN A 58 -7.99 21.40 -25.17
CA ASN A 58 -9.13 22.32 -25.24
C ASN A 58 -8.91 23.42 -26.28
N THR A 59 -7.66 23.86 -26.44
CA THR A 59 -7.23 24.81 -27.47
C THR A 59 -5.83 24.43 -27.95
N GLY A 60 -5.45 24.94 -29.12
CA GLY A 60 -4.18 24.60 -29.77
C GLY A 60 -4.22 23.28 -30.53
N THR A 61 -3.09 22.91 -31.13
CA THR A 61 -3.00 21.74 -32.02
C THR A 61 -1.81 20.87 -31.66
N ILE A 62 -1.98 19.54 -31.73
CA ILE A 62 -0.90 18.56 -31.59
C ILE A 62 -0.73 17.82 -32.92
N ARG A 63 0.41 18.00 -33.59
CA ARG A 63 0.76 17.29 -34.82
C ARG A 63 1.70 16.12 -34.50
N ARG A 64 1.49 14.99 -35.18
CA ARG A 64 2.25 13.75 -35.01
C ARG A 64 2.56 13.22 -36.40
N THR A 65 3.84 12.94 -36.68
CA THR A 65 4.27 12.45 -37.99
C THR A 65 4.42 10.93 -38.05
N GLY A 66 4.39 10.24 -36.90
CA GLY A 66 4.55 8.79 -36.80
C GLY A 66 3.56 8.14 -35.83
N SER A 67 3.66 6.82 -35.72
CA SER A 67 2.91 5.97 -34.80
C SER A 67 3.41 6.16 -33.35
N ILE A 68 2.47 6.42 -32.45
CA ILE A 68 2.75 6.65 -31.03
C ILE A 68 2.05 5.57 -30.22
N SER A 69 2.79 4.93 -29.32
CA SER A 69 2.19 3.97 -28.40
C SER A 69 1.21 4.67 -27.45
N TRP A 70 0.24 3.91 -26.94
CA TRP A 70 -0.51 4.35 -25.77
C TRP A 70 0.44 4.47 -24.55
N PRO A 71 0.06 5.21 -23.48
CA PRO A 71 0.86 5.28 -22.27
C PRO A 71 0.94 3.91 -21.59
N MET A 72 2.13 3.30 -21.64
CA MET A 72 2.42 1.98 -21.09
C MET A 72 2.71 2.11 -19.60
N GLY A 73 2.12 1.26 -18.75
CA GLY A 73 2.30 1.30 -17.30
C GLY A 73 1.10 1.86 -16.52
N LEU A 74 0.10 2.42 -17.20
CA LEU A 74 -1.21 2.62 -16.58
C LEU A 74 -1.85 1.25 -16.29
N ALA A 75 -2.17 1.00 -15.02
CA ALA A 75 -2.79 -0.23 -14.52
C ALA A 75 -4.16 -0.58 -15.16
N ASN A 76 -4.71 0.31 -16.00
CA ASN A 76 -6.03 0.20 -16.62
C ASN A 76 -5.98 -0.22 -18.10
N SER A 77 -4.86 -0.74 -18.58
CA SER A 77 -4.68 -1.13 -19.99
C SER A 77 -5.28 -2.50 -20.34
N MET A 78 -5.63 -3.32 -19.35
CA MET A 78 -6.18 -4.66 -19.57
C MET A 78 -7.60 -4.79 -19.01
N GLN A 79 -8.45 -5.48 -19.75
CA GLN A 79 -9.79 -5.82 -19.31
C GLN A 79 -9.75 -7.05 -18.40
N GLY A 80 -10.12 -6.86 -17.12
CA GLY A 80 -9.97 -7.88 -16.09
C GLY A 80 -10.86 -9.11 -16.26
N SER A 81 -12.00 -8.97 -16.95
CA SER A 81 -12.90 -10.10 -17.24
C SER A 81 -12.41 -10.98 -18.39
N LEU A 82 -11.54 -10.45 -19.26
CA LEU A 82 -10.99 -11.17 -20.40
C LEU A 82 -9.74 -11.96 -20.00
N THR A 83 -9.44 -13.03 -20.74
CA THR A 83 -8.21 -13.81 -20.59
C THR A 83 -6.98 -13.04 -21.08
N GLY A 84 -5.78 -13.54 -20.80
CA GLY A 84 -4.54 -12.97 -21.35
C GLY A 84 -4.54 -13.01 -22.88
N ARG A 85 -4.94 -14.14 -23.46
CA ARG A 85 -5.15 -14.32 -24.91
C ARG A 85 -6.11 -13.30 -25.49
N GLU A 86 -7.26 -13.09 -24.86
CA GLU A 86 -8.27 -12.16 -25.32
C GLU A 86 -7.81 -10.70 -25.24
N ASN A 87 -7.05 -10.34 -24.19
CA ASN A 87 -6.44 -9.02 -24.08
C ASN A 87 -5.38 -8.81 -25.18
N ALA A 88 -4.54 -9.79 -25.48
CA ALA A 88 -3.56 -9.72 -26.57
C ALA A 88 -4.25 -9.58 -27.94
N ARG A 89 -5.29 -10.37 -28.19
CA ARG A 89 -6.14 -10.27 -29.39
C ARG A 89 -6.80 -8.90 -29.49
N PHE A 90 -7.30 -8.35 -28.39
CA PHE A 90 -7.90 -7.03 -28.34
C PHE A 90 -6.89 -5.94 -28.71
N ALA A 91 -5.67 -5.98 -28.16
CA ALA A 91 -4.60 -5.06 -28.53
C ALA A 91 -4.24 -5.15 -30.02
N CYS A 92 -4.16 -6.36 -30.60
CA CYS A 92 -3.91 -6.55 -32.02
C CYS A 92 -4.97 -5.87 -32.89
N ARG A 93 -6.25 -5.98 -32.51
CA ARG A 93 -7.35 -5.31 -33.22
C ARG A 93 -7.26 -3.80 -33.13
N LEU A 94 -6.91 -3.26 -31.96
CA LEU A 94 -6.71 -1.81 -31.78
C LEU A 94 -5.56 -1.28 -32.65
N GLN A 95 -4.53 -2.10 -32.87
CA GLN A 95 -3.39 -1.77 -33.73
C GLN A 95 -3.62 -2.04 -35.22
N GLY A 96 -4.84 -2.47 -35.61
CA GLY A 96 -5.15 -2.75 -37.01
C GLY A 96 -4.39 -3.95 -37.59
N VAL A 97 -3.91 -4.87 -36.75
CA VAL A 97 -3.21 -6.08 -37.19
C VAL A 97 -4.17 -6.95 -38.01
N ARG A 98 -3.70 -7.42 -39.17
CA ARG A 98 -4.45 -8.31 -40.04
C ARG A 98 -4.68 -9.66 -39.35
N ARG A 99 -5.85 -10.25 -39.56
CA ARG A 99 -6.25 -11.52 -38.92
C ARG A 99 -5.22 -12.64 -39.08
N ARG A 100 -4.56 -12.74 -40.24
CA ARG A 100 -3.54 -13.75 -40.54
C ARG A 100 -2.26 -13.63 -39.69
N ASP A 101 -1.93 -12.42 -39.25
CA ASP A 101 -0.70 -12.13 -38.50
C ASP A 101 -0.96 -12.09 -36.98
N MET A 102 -2.23 -12.11 -36.58
CA MET A 102 -2.69 -11.96 -35.20
C MET A 102 -2.30 -13.13 -34.30
N ASP A 103 -2.45 -14.36 -34.78
CA ASP A 103 -2.19 -15.54 -33.94
C ASP A 103 -0.70 -15.65 -33.59
N ALA A 104 0.20 -15.27 -34.51
CA ALA A 104 1.64 -15.21 -34.25
C ALA A 104 1.99 -14.20 -33.13
N ILE A 105 1.37 -13.01 -33.14
CA ILE A 105 1.59 -12.00 -32.08
C ILE A 105 1.01 -12.49 -30.74
N ILE A 106 -0.15 -13.13 -30.75
CA ILE A 106 -0.77 -13.69 -29.54
C ILE A 106 0.13 -14.76 -28.90
N ASP A 107 0.77 -15.60 -29.72
CA ASP A 107 1.68 -16.63 -29.23
C ASP A 107 3.01 -16.03 -28.75
N GLU A 108 3.55 -15.04 -29.46
CA GLU A 108 4.73 -14.28 -29.01
C GLU A 108 4.48 -13.62 -27.63
N VAL A 109 3.30 -13.03 -27.43
CA VAL A 109 2.92 -12.44 -26.14
C VAL A 109 2.85 -13.51 -25.04
N LYS A 110 2.32 -14.70 -25.34
CA LYS A 110 2.22 -15.81 -24.39
C LYS A 110 3.62 -16.27 -23.94
N ASP A 111 4.51 -16.48 -24.91
CA ASP A 111 5.89 -16.92 -24.69
C ASP A 111 6.73 -15.84 -24.00
N PHE A 112 6.47 -14.57 -24.32
CA PHE A 112 7.16 -13.47 -23.66
C PHE A 112 6.73 -13.35 -22.20
N ALA A 113 5.43 -13.39 -21.91
CA ALA A 113 4.87 -13.13 -20.57
C ALA A 113 5.23 -14.18 -19.53
N GLU A 114 5.51 -15.43 -19.94
CA GLU A 114 5.94 -16.53 -19.06
C GLU A 114 5.01 -16.72 -17.84
N ILE A 115 3.69 -16.66 -18.07
CA ILE A 115 2.65 -16.87 -17.05
C ILE A 115 1.98 -18.26 -17.13
N GLY A 116 2.42 -19.11 -18.06
CA GLY A 116 1.91 -20.47 -18.26
C GLY A 116 0.42 -20.52 -18.55
N ASP A 117 -0.27 -21.51 -17.98
CA ASP A 117 -1.70 -21.76 -18.20
C ASP A 117 -2.61 -20.61 -17.75
N TYR A 118 -2.13 -19.73 -16.87
CA TYR A 118 -2.87 -18.54 -16.49
C TYR A 118 -3.15 -17.63 -17.69
N TYR A 119 -2.41 -17.73 -18.80
CA TYR A 119 -2.69 -16.98 -20.02
C TYR A 119 -4.12 -17.17 -20.54
N GLU A 120 -4.70 -18.35 -20.31
CA GLU A 120 -6.09 -18.67 -20.68
C GLU A 120 -7.11 -18.33 -19.57
N MET A 121 -6.64 -17.83 -18.42
CA MET A 121 -7.49 -17.45 -17.30
C MET A 121 -7.80 -15.94 -17.32
N PRO A 122 -8.96 -15.50 -16.79
CA PRO A 122 -9.29 -14.07 -16.70
C PRO A 122 -8.24 -13.27 -15.92
N VAL A 123 -7.83 -12.12 -16.47
CA VAL A 123 -6.77 -11.26 -15.92
C VAL A 123 -7.05 -10.77 -14.49
N ARG A 124 -8.32 -10.68 -14.08
CA ARG A 124 -8.70 -10.36 -12.69
C ARG A 124 -8.18 -11.37 -11.66
N THR A 125 -7.82 -12.58 -12.08
CA THR A 125 -7.26 -13.63 -11.20
C THR A 125 -5.75 -13.50 -11.03
N TYR A 126 -5.10 -12.64 -11.82
CA TYR A 126 -3.64 -12.56 -11.87
C TYR A 126 -3.07 -11.82 -10.66
N SER A 127 -1.89 -12.25 -10.22
CA SER A 127 -1.05 -11.46 -9.32
C SER A 127 -0.63 -10.13 -9.98
N SER A 128 -0.14 -9.16 -9.19
CA SER A 128 0.43 -7.92 -9.75
C SER A 128 1.61 -8.19 -10.69
N GLY A 129 2.45 -9.20 -10.37
CA GLY A 129 3.59 -9.58 -11.21
C GLY A 129 3.16 -10.14 -12.57
N MET A 130 2.19 -11.07 -12.59
CA MET A 130 1.67 -11.63 -13.84
C MET A 130 1.01 -10.57 -14.71
N ARG A 131 0.24 -9.64 -14.11
CA ARG A 131 -0.35 -8.51 -14.84
C ARG A 131 0.72 -7.63 -15.46
N ALA A 132 1.79 -7.34 -14.72
CA ALA A 132 2.89 -6.55 -15.24
C ALA A 132 3.62 -7.24 -16.39
N ARG A 133 3.90 -8.55 -16.28
CA ARG A 133 4.53 -9.34 -17.35
C ARG A 133 3.69 -9.36 -18.62
N LEU A 134 2.39 -9.64 -18.51
CA LEU A 134 1.47 -9.64 -19.64
C LEU A 134 1.36 -8.25 -20.28
N ASN A 135 1.23 -7.20 -19.46
CA ASN A 135 1.17 -5.82 -19.97
C ASN A 135 2.45 -5.47 -20.74
N PHE A 136 3.62 -5.78 -20.17
CA PHE A 136 4.89 -5.55 -20.84
C PHE A 136 5.00 -6.35 -22.15
N ALA A 137 4.60 -7.63 -22.15
CA ALA A 137 4.61 -8.50 -23.32
C ALA A 137 3.75 -7.92 -24.47
N ILE A 138 2.49 -7.60 -24.18
CA ILE A 138 1.57 -6.99 -25.16
C ILE A 138 2.15 -5.69 -25.69
N ALA A 139 2.67 -4.85 -24.80
CA ALA A 139 3.09 -3.51 -25.16
C ALA A 139 4.39 -3.52 -26.01
N MET A 140 5.28 -4.50 -25.80
CA MET A 140 6.50 -4.67 -26.60
C MET A 140 6.30 -5.46 -27.90
N ALA A 141 5.21 -6.22 -28.04
CA ALA A 141 4.91 -7.01 -29.24
C ALA A 141 4.67 -6.15 -30.49
N PHE A 142 4.35 -4.87 -30.32
CA PHE A 142 4.15 -3.93 -31.44
C PHE A 142 5.37 -3.04 -31.65
N THR A 143 5.50 -2.50 -32.87
CA THR A 143 6.51 -1.50 -33.23
C THR A 143 5.86 -0.13 -33.35
N PHE A 144 6.42 0.86 -32.64
CA PHE A 144 6.01 2.26 -32.72
C PHE A 144 7.22 3.14 -33.03
N ASP A 145 6.97 4.28 -33.66
CA ASP A 145 8.00 5.32 -33.85
C ASP A 145 8.29 6.03 -32.53
N CYS A 146 7.29 6.11 -31.64
CA CYS A 146 7.42 6.65 -30.29
C CYS A 146 6.76 5.77 -29.23
N TYR A 147 7.51 5.41 -28.19
CA TYR A 147 7.01 4.73 -27.01
C TYR A 147 6.77 5.72 -25.86
N ILE A 148 5.58 5.69 -25.27
CA ILE A 148 5.21 6.49 -24.10
C ILE A 148 5.12 5.57 -22.88
N ILE A 149 5.93 5.87 -21.85
CA ILE A 149 6.13 4.97 -20.70
C ILE A 149 5.89 5.71 -19.39
N ASP A 150 4.88 5.28 -18.64
CA ASP A 150 4.49 5.79 -17.33
C ASP A 150 4.86 4.77 -16.25
N GLU A 151 6.00 4.97 -15.58
CA GLU A 151 6.42 4.13 -14.46
C GLU A 151 6.51 2.62 -14.76
N LEU A 152 6.71 2.24 -16.03
CA LEU A 152 6.97 0.85 -16.42
C LEU A 152 8.40 0.48 -16.01
N THR A 153 8.59 0.20 -14.73
CA THR A 153 9.78 -0.49 -14.25
C THR A 153 9.69 -1.95 -14.67
N ALA A 154 10.81 -2.57 -15.05
CA ALA A 154 10.84 -3.99 -15.33
C ALA A 154 10.39 -4.76 -14.07
N VAL A 155 9.15 -5.24 -14.06
CA VAL A 155 8.56 -5.97 -12.94
C VAL A 155 8.69 -7.46 -13.22
N GLY A 156 9.31 -8.19 -12.30
CA GLY A 156 9.58 -9.61 -12.50
C GLY A 156 10.75 -10.12 -11.67
N ASP A 157 11.07 -11.39 -11.87
CA ASP A 157 12.31 -11.99 -11.38
C ASP A 157 13.50 -11.48 -12.22
N LYS A 158 14.71 -11.89 -11.84
CA LYS A 158 15.94 -11.45 -12.51
C LYS A 158 15.93 -11.78 -14.01
N ASN A 159 15.47 -12.97 -14.37
CA ASN A 159 15.47 -13.45 -15.76
C ASN A 159 14.53 -12.62 -16.63
N PHE A 160 13.30 -12.36 -16.16
CA PHE A 160 12.36 -11.53 -16.90
C PHE A 160 12.87 -10.10 -17.05
N LYS A 161 13.53 -9.54 -16.02
CA LYS A 161 14.14 -8.21 -16.12
C LYS A 161 15.23 -8.13 -17.18
N GLU A 162 16.10 -9.13 -17.27
CA GLU A 162 17.15 -9.19 -18.28
C GLU A 162 16.57 -9.32 -19.69
N LYS A 163 15.55 -10.16 -19.88
CA LYS A 163 14.81 -10.31 -21.13
C LYS A 163 14.13 -8.99 -21.55
N SER A 164 13.41 -8.36 -20.63
CA SER A 164 12.77 -7.05 -20.83
C SER A 164 13.79 -5.97 -21.18
N ALA A 165 14.94 -5.92 -20.50
CA ALA A 165 15.98 -4.94 -20.77
C ALA A 165 16.56 -5.09 -22.18
N LYS A 166 16.74 -6.33 -22.66
CA LYS A 166 17.20 -6.59 -24.03
C LYS A 166 16.21 -6.05 -25.07
N VAL A 167 14.94 -6.45 -24.98
CA VAL A 167 13.91 -5.97 -25.92
C VAL A 167 13.77 -4.45 -25.87
N PHE A 168 13.81 -3.88 -24.67
CA PHE A 168 13.76 -2.44 -24.50
C PHE A 168 14.94 -1.73 -25.19
N LYS A 169 16.15 -2.25 -25.03
CA LYS A 169 17.35 -1.72 -25.70
C LYS A 169 17.23 -1.78 -27.23
N ASP A 170 16.74 -2.90 -27.75
CA ASP A 170 16.58 -3.10 -29.19
C ASP A 170 15.56 -2.12 -29.78
N LYS A 171 14.40 -1.94 -29.10
CA LYS A 171 13.39 -0.94 -29.51
C LYS A 171 13.91 0.48 -29.39
N ARG A 172 14.69 0.79 -28.36
CA ARG A 172 15.27 2.11 -28.12
C ARG A 172 16.27 2.53 -29.20
N ALA A 173 16.91 1.59 -29.87
CA ALA A 173 17.84 1.89 -30.96
C ALA A 173 17.13 2.43 -32.22
N VAL A 174 15.84 2.16 -32.39
CA VAL A 174 15.09 2.49 -33.60
C VAL A 174 13.90 3.42 -33.37
N ALA A 175 13.50 3.66 -32.12
CA ALA A 175 12.33 4.45 -31.76
C ALA A 175 12.62 5.51 -30.69
N SER A 176 11.80 6.56 -30.69
CA SER A 176 11.80 7.59 -29.64
C SER A 176 11.13 7.06 -28.37
N PHE A 177 11.57 7.52 -27.20
CA PHE A 177 10.95 7.17 -25.92
C PHE A 177 10.61 8.43 -25.12
N ILE A 178 9.41 8.46 -24.55
CA ILE A 178 8.96 9.48 -23.63
C ILE A 178 8.64 8.79 -22.30
N LYS A 179 9.49 9.00 -21.29
CA LYS A 179 9.46 8.25 -20.04
C LYS A 179 9.14 9.16 -18.85
N VAL A 180 8.17 8.78 -18.03
CA VAL A 180 7.97 9.29 -16.67
C VAL A 180 8.53 8.27 -15.69
N SER A 181 9.44 8.71 -14.81
CA SER A 181 9.93 7.89 -13.70
C SER A 181 10.13 8.75 -12.45
N HIS A 182 9.91 8.15 -11.30
CA HIS A 182 10.27 8.72 -10.00
C HIS A 182 11.77 8.56 -9.67
N SER A 183 12.50 7.76 -10.44
CA SER A 183 13.94 7.53 -10.29
C SER A 183 14.73 8.46 -11.21
N LEU A 184 15.35 9.50 -10.64
CA LEU A 184 16.24 10.39 -11.39
C LEU A 184 17.45 9.62 -11.96
N ARG A 185 17.88 8.53 -11.31
CA ARG A 185 18.97 7.69 -11.80
C ARG A 185 18.60 6.97 -13.09
N GLU A 186 17.38 6.44 -13.18
CA GLU A 186 16.90 5.81 -14.42
C GLU A 186 16.80 6.83 -15.55
N LEU A 187 16.24 8.01 -15.27
CA LEU A 187 16.13 9.07 -16.28
C LEU A 187 17.51 9.49 -16.80
N ARG A 188 18.52 9.66 -15.95
CA ARG A 188 19.89 9.97 -16.39
C ARG A 188 20.50 8.87 -17.29
N ASN A 189 20.23 7.61 -17.00
CA ASN A 189 20.79 6.50 -17.76
C ASN A 189 20.05 6.26 -19.09
N GLU A 190 18.77 6.61 -19.15
CA GLU A 190 17.86 6.21 -20.22
C GLU A 190 17.28 7.37 -21.04
N CYS A 191 17.56 8.61 -20.70
CA CYS A 191 17.08 9.79 -21.41
C CYS A 191 18.27 10.70 -21.72
N ASN A 192 18.24 11.35 -22.90
CA ASN A 192 19.20 12.37 -23.29
C ASN A 192 18.63 13.78 -23.15
N MET A 193 17.31 13.93 -23.37
CA MET A 193 16.58 15.18 -23.23
C MET A 193 15.63 15.13 -22.03
N GLY A 194 15.22 16.30 -21.55
CA GLY A 194 14.26 16.41 -20.46
C GLY A 194 13.12 17.36 -20.76
N LEU A 195 11.91 16.98 -20.33
CA LEU A 195 10.73 17.84 -20.36
C LEU A 195 10.29 18.15 -18.94
N VAL A 196 10.37 19.41 -18.53
CA VAL A 196 9.99 19.82 -17.17
C VAL A 196 8.61 20.46 -17.18
N LEU A 197 7.69 19.88 -16.39
CA LEU A 197 6.34 20.42 -16.18
C LEU A 197 6.27 21.18 -14.85
N ASN A 198 5.82 22.43 -14.92
CA ASN A 198 5.62 23.26 -13.75
C ASN A 198 4.40 24.19 -13.92
N LYS A 199 3.39 24.04 -13.05
CA LYS A 199 2.23 24.97 -12.94
C LYS A 199 1.58 25.36 -14.28
N GLY A 200 1.36 24.39 -15.17
CA GLY A 200 0.73 24.62 -16.47
C GLY A 200 1.69 24.91 -17.61
N SER A 201 2.97 25.17 -17.33
CA SER A 201 4.03 25.26 -18.33
C SER A 201 4.72 23.91 -18.54
N ALA A 202 5.18 23.66 -19.75
CA ALA A 202 6.04 22.53 -20.09
C ALA A 202 7.17 23.05 -20.98
N VAL A 203 8.42 22.81 -20.56
CA VAL A 203 9.62 23.31 -21.24
C VAL A 203 10.53 22.12 -21.57
N MET A 204 10.95 22.05 -22.83
CA MET A 204 11.93 21.07 -23.32
C MET A 204 13.35 21.59 -23.07
N TYR A 205 14.23 20.66 -22.70
CA TYR A 205 15.66 20.86 -22.50
C TYR A 205 16.41 19.79 -23.29
N ASP A 206 17.50 20.20 -23.94
CA ASP A 206 18.30 19.31 -24.78
C ASP A 206 19.16 18.34 -23.96
N SER A 207 19.41 18.66 -22.68
CA SER A 207 20.10 17.79 -21.71
C SER A 207 19.16 17.38 -20.57
N ILE A 208 19.17 16.09 -20.24
CA ILE A 208 18.47 15.56 -19.08
C ILE A 208 19.04 16.11 -17.77
N GLU A 209 20.34 16.39 -17.70
CA GLU A 209 21.00 16.99 -16.54
C GLU A 209 20.44 18.39 -16.26
N GLU A 210 20.37 19.24 -17.28
CA GLU A 210 19.79 20.58 -17.16
C GLU A 210 18.33 20.52 -16.70
N ALA A 211 17.53 19.62 -17.28
CA ALA A 211 16.15 19.42 -16.87
C ALA A 211 16.02 18.97 -15.41
N ILE A 212 16.91 18.09 -14.94
CA ILE A 212 16.93 17.64 -13.54
C ILE A 212 17.31 18.79 -12.61
N GLU A 213 18.31 19.60 -12.96
CA GLU A 213 18.69 20.77 -12.15
C GLU A 213 17.53 21.76 -12.02
N VAL A 214 16.82 22.05 -13.12
CA VAL A 214 15.64 22.91 -13.11
C VAL A 214 14.53 22.29 -12.27
N TYR A 215 14.28 20.98 -12.40
CA TYR A 215 13.30 20.26 -11.59
C TYR A 215 13.61 20.32 -10.09
N GLU A 216 14.86 20.06 -9.70
CA GLU A 216 15.34 20.13 -8.31
C GLU A 216 15.25 21.56 -7.76
N ARG A 217 15.62 22.56 -8.57
CA ARG A 217 15.48 23.99 -8.23
C ARG A 217 14.02 24.37 -8.04
N ASN A 218 13.11 23.88 -8.88
CA ASN A 218 11.68 24.14 -8.77
C ASN A 218 11.11 23.53 -7.47
N ILE A 219 11.48 22.30 -7.11
CA ILE A 219 11.09 21.69 -5.83
C ILE A 219 11.70 22.46 -4.64
N GLY A 220 12.97 22.84 -4.72
CA GLY A 220 13.65 23.65 -3.71
C GLY A 220 13.01 25.02 -3.52
N SER A 221 12.57 25.66 -4.62
CA SER A 221 11.90 26.95 -4.62
C SER A 221 10.50 26.92 -4.01
N GLU A 222 9.79 25.78 -4.12
CA GLU A 222 8.52 25.59 -3.41
C GLU A 222 8.69 25.39 -1.91
N SER A 223 9.87 24.95 -1.47
CA SER A 223 10.27 24.92 -0.07
C SER A 223 10.78 26.28 0.45
N SER A 224 11.18 27.22 -0.43
CA SER A 224 11.72 28.54 -0.07
C SER A 224 10.81 29.72 -0.40
N ALA A 225 9.68 29.51 -1.08
CA ALA A 225 8.68 30.55 -1.28
C ALA A 225 8.05 30.96 0.07
N PRO A 226 8.13 32.24 0.48
CA PRO A 226 7.54 32.68 1.74
C PRO A 226 6.02 32.52 1.62
N LYS A 227 5.46 31.59 2.40
CA LYS A 227 4.01 31.50 2.62
C LYS A 227 3.55 32.87 3.10
N LYS A 228 2.93 33.66 2.22
CA LYS A 228 2.20 34.89 2.59
C LYS A 228 1.16 34.49 3.64
N ARG A 229 1.50 34.76 4.90
CA ARG A 229 0.58 34.61 6.04
C ARG A 229 -0.38 35.81 5.97
N PRO A 230 -1.70 35.61 6.08
CA PRO A 230 -2.61 36.73 6.30
C PRO A 230 -2.21 37.42 7.61
N ASN A 231 -2.11 38.74 7.55
CA ASN A 231 -1.79 39.69 8.62
C ASN A 231 -1.88 39.15 10.06
N GLN A 232 -0.72 39.03 10.73
CA GLN A 232 -0.67 39.03 12.19
C GLN A 232 0.36 40.04 12.68
N LYS A 233 -0.16 41.02 13.43
CA LYS A 233 0.57 42.07 14.15
C LYS A 233 1.81 41.51 14.86
N ARG A 234 2.90 42.28 14.79
CA ARG A 234 4.18 42.06 15.49
C ARG A 234 3.93 41.76 16.97
N MET A 235 4.44 40.62 17.45
CA MET A 235 4.84 40.46 18.87
C MET A 235 6.17 39.71 18.92
N HIS A 236 7.10 40.28 19.67
CA HIS A 236 8.46 39.81 19.94
C HIS A 236 8.51 38.37 20.50
N PRO A 237 9.66 37.68 20.38
CA PRO A 237 9.77 36.28 20.77
C PRO A 237 9.91 36.15 22.30
N LYS A 238 8.96 35.48 22.96
CA LYS A 238 9.19 34.90 24.28
C LYS A 238 9.56 33.42 24.13
N LYS A 239 10.79 33.07 24.51
CA LYS A 239 11.20 31.70 24.83
C LYS A 239 10.41 31.24 26.07
N GLY A 240 9.61 30.19 25.94
CA GLY A 240 8.80 29.60 27.02
C GLY A 240 7.87 28.50 26.49
N PRO A 241 7.44 27.54 27.34
CA PRO A 241 6.83 26.28 26.88
C PRO A 241 5.49 26.50 26.17
N LEU A 242 5.29 25.79 25.05
CA LEU A 242 4.08 25.85 24.21
C LEU A 242 2.82 25.49 25.02
N ALA A 243 2.10 26.51 25.48
CA ALA A 243 0.86 26.39 26.22
C ALA A 243 -0.32 25.89 25.36
N ARG A 244 -1.24 25.17 26.02
CA ARG A 244 -2.49 24.56 25.52
C ARG A 244 -3.30 25.47 24.57
N LYS A 245 -3.53 25.00 23.33
CA LYS A 245 -4.64 25.48 22.49
C LYS A 245 -5.90 24.65 22.79
N LYS A 246 -6.91 25.25 23.44
CA LYS A 246 -8.27 24.72 23.53
C LYS A 246 -9.03 25.19 22.28
N GLN A 247 -9.65 24.28 21.55
CA GLN A 247 -10.63 24.62 20.52
C GLN A 247 -11.99 24.10 21.00
N ALA A 248 -12.94 25.02 21.20
CA ALA A 248 -14.32 24.74 21.56
C ALA A 248 -15.22 25.29 20.45
N GLY A 249 -16.06 24.45 19.86
CA GLY A 249 -16.99 24.84 18.80
C GLY A 249 -17.97 23.69 18.49
N ASN A 250 -19.17 24.04 18.01
CA ASN A 250 -20.24 23.07 17.76
C ASN A 250 -20.15 22.37 16.39
N GLY A 251 -19.36 22.89 15.45
CA GLY A 251 -19.15 22.32 14.12
C GLY A 251 -18.05 21.23 14.04
N PRO A 252 -17.82 20.65 12.85
CA PRO A 252 -16.74 19.68 12.63
C PRO A 252 -15.36 20.30 12.92
N ASN A 253 -14.50 19.57 13.62
CA ASN A 253 -13.14 20.03 13.91
C ASN A 253 -12.10 18.96 13.53
N ALA A 254 -11.19 19.35 12.64
CA ALA A 254 -10.07 18.54 12.20
C ALA A 254 -8.75 19.29 12.42
N GLY A 255 -7.79 18.65 13.09
CA GLY A 255 -6.49 19.26 13.38
C GLY A 255 -5.31 18.31 13.14
N VAL A 256 -4.30 18.80 12.43
CA VAL A 256 -3.01 18.11 12.23
C VAL A 256 -1.92 18.89 12.96
N LYS A 257 -1.14 18.22 13.81
CA LYS A 257 0.06 18.83 14.44
C LYS A 257 1.31 18.01 14.13
N ARG A 258 2.34 18.67 13.62
CA ARG A 258 3.68 18.11 13.37
C ARG A 258 4.72 18.85 14.21
N GLY A 259 5.69 18.13 14.79
CA GLY A 259 6.78 18.75 15.55
C GLY A 259 7.63 17.75 16.33
N VAL A 260 8.87 18.13 16.63
CA VAL A 260 9.86 17.25 17.28
C VAL A 260 9.75 17.27 18.82
N GLY A 261 9.23 18.35 19.41
CA GLY A 261 9.05 18.53 20.86
C GLY A 261 7.71 18.02 21.42
N PRO A 262 7.48 18.20 22.73
CA PRO A 262 6.25 17.78 23.40
C PRO A 262 5.00 18.39 22.76
N ASN A 263 3.97 17.58 22.53
CA ASN A 263 2.78 18.02 21.81
C ASN A 263 1.49 17.60 22.53
N ALA A 264 0.77 18.59 23.09
CA ALA A 264 -0.53 18.41 23.74
C ALA A 264 -1.69 19.04 22.95
N SER A 265 -2.87 18.42 22.94
CA SER A 265 -4.11 18.98 22.37
C SER A 265 -5.34 18.54 23.16
N LYS A 266 -6.31 19.46 23.29
CA LYS A 266 -7.63 19.20 23.83
C LYS A 266 -8.69 19.79 22.89
N ASN A 267 -9.54 18.95 22.32
CA ASN A 267 -10.69 19.39 21.51
C ASN A 267 -11.99 19.05 22.25
N GLN A 268 -12.89 20.03 22.31
CA GLN A 268 -14.22 19.93 22.92
C GLN A 268 -15.29 20.40 21.92
N GLY A 269 -16.43 19.72 21.83
CA GLY A 269 -17.52 20.14 20.93
C GLY A 269 -18.58 19.07 20.69
N ALA A 270 -19.74 19.47 20.14
CA ALA A 270 -20.82 18.55 19.82
C ALA A 270 -20.59 17.75 18.52
N GLY A 271 -19.96 18.37 17.52
CA GLY A 271 -19.75 17.79 16.19
C GLY A 271 -18.63 16.73 16.06
N PRO A 272 -18.41 16.21 14.83
CA PRO A 272 -17.36 15.24 14.54
C PRO A 272 -15.96 15.81 14.81
N ASN A 273 -15.08 14.98 15.38
CA ASN A 273 -13.73 15.39 15.77
C ASN A 273 -12.65 14.45 15.21
N ALA A 274 -11.71 15.01 14.47
CA ALA A 274 -10.54 14.30 13.92
C ALA A 274 -9.23 14.95 14.39
N ALA A 275 -8.29 14.15 14.89
CA ALA A 275 -6.97 14.65 15.30
C ALA A 275 -5.83 13.75 14.83
N MET A 276 -4.86 14.33 14.11
CA MET A 276 -3.65 13.64 13.67
C MET A 276 -2.40 14.29 14.28
N LYS A 277 -1.51 13.47 14.85
CA LYS A 277 -0.21 13.91 15.35
C LYS A 277 0.94 13.11 14.76
N GLN A 278 1.99 13.79 14.35
CA GLN A 278 3.24 13.20 13.91
C GLN A 278 4.42 13.90 14.60
N GLY A 279 5.28 13.16 15.28
CA GLY A 279 6.40 13.76 16.01
C GLY A 279 7.16 12.81 16.93
N GLY A 280 8.45 13.08 17.13
CA GLY A 280 9.35 12.25 17.95
C GLY A 280 9.16 12.38 19.47
N GLY A 281 8.74 13.55 19.96
CA GLY A 281 8.60 13.83 21.39
C GLY A 281 7.31 13.29 22.04
N PRO A 282 7.13 13.50 23.37
CA PRO A 282 5.95 13.08 24.11
C PRO A 282 4.66 13.71 23.56
N GLN A 283 3.59 12.91 23.45
CA GLN A 283 2.32 13.32 22.84
C GLN A 283 1.14 13.04 23.78
N ALA A 284 0.31 14.06 24.01
CA ALA A 284 -0.93 13.93 24.77
C ALA A 284 -2.15 14.45 23.98
N ASN A 285 -3.21 13.67 23.90
CA ASN A 285 -4.45 14.05 23.22
C ASN A 285 -5.68 13.79 24.08
N ARG A 286 -6.56 14.79 24.17
CA ARG A 286 -7.86 14.67 24.83
C ARG A 286 -8.99 15.10 23.88
N LEU A 287 -9.87 14.16 23.48
CA LEU A 287 -11.06 14.45 22.69
C LEU A 287 -12.31 14.29 23.58
N GLN A 288 -13.09 15.36 23.72
CA GLN A 288 -14.31 15.40 24.52
C GLN A 288 -15.48 15.87 23.65
N ALA A 289 -16.14 14.93 22.96
CA ALA A 289 -17.17 15.29 22.00
C ALA A 289 -18.36 14.33 21.91
N GLY A 290 -19.51 14.90 21.57
CA GLY A 290 -20.79 14.22 21.39
C GLY A 290 -20.81 13.33 20.15
N GLY A 291 -20.32 13.83 19.01
CA GLY A 291 -20.29 13.12 17.72
C GLY A 291 -19.14 12.11 17.53
N PRO A 292 -18.99 11.57 16.31
CA PRO A 292 -17.94 10.63 15.94
C PRO A 292 -16.53 11.18 16.18
N LYS A 293 -15.64 10.34 16.70
CA LYS A 293 -14.25 10.70 17.03
C LYS A 293 -13.27 9.79 16.32
N ALA A 294 -12.32 10.37 15.58
CA ALA A 294 -11.23 9.67 14.92
C ALA A 294 -9.87 10.27 15.33
N ARG A 295 -8.87 9.42 15.54
CA ARG A 295 -7.53 9.89 15.91
C ARG A 295 -6.44 9.01 15.34
N MET A 296 -5.36 9.62 14.86
CA MET A 296 -4.13 8.93 14.49
C MET A 296 -2.93 9.61 15.18
N ALA A 297 -2.05 8.83 15.79
CA ALA A 297 -0.73 9.34 16.18
C ALA A 297 0.38 8.45 15.67
N GLN A 298 1.45 9.11 15.22
CA GLN A 298 2.68 8.49 14.80
C GLN A 298 3.86 9.15 15.52
N GLY A 299 4.70 8.38 16.19
CA GLY A 299 5.81 8.97 16.95
C GLY A 299 6.62 7.98 17.78
N GLY A 300 7.88 8.33 18.05
CA GLY A 300 8.79 7.51 18.86
C GLY A 300 8.61 7.68 20.38
N GLY A 301 8.11 8.83 20.84
CA GLY A 301 7.98 9.16 22.25
C GLY A 301 6.70 8.65 22.94
N PRO A 302 6.57 8.86 24.27
CA PRO A 302 5.41 8.45 25.04
C PRO A 302 4.10 9.06 24.52
N LEU A 303 3.04 8.26 24.48
CA LEU A 303 1.73 8.65 23.97
C LEU A 303 0.63 8.44 25.02
N VAL A 304 -0.14 9.49 25.32
CA VAL A 304 -1.32 9.41 26.20
C VAL A 304 -2.56 9.93 25.50
N ASN A 305 -3.59 9.09 25.41
CA ASN A 305 -4.85 9.39 24.73
C ASN A 305 -6.05 9.23 25.64
N GLN A 306 -6.89 10.26 25.70
CA GLN A 306 -8.13 10.25 26.47
C GLN A 306 -9.30 10.70 25.59
N ASN A 307 -10.26 9.81 25.35
CA ASN A 307 -11.45 10.14 24.58
C ASN A 307 -12.70 9.94 25.44
N SER A 308 -13.56 10.95 25.53
CA SER A 308 -14.88 10.85 26.17
C SER A 308 -16.04 11.44 25.37
N GLY A 309 -17.27 11.00 25.65
CA GLY A 309 -18.54 11.45 25.03
C GLY A 309 -19.27 10.34 24.23
N ALA A 310 -20.50 10.61 23.77
CA ALA A 310 -21.46 9.57 23.36
C ALA A 310 -21.13 8.82 22.05
N GLY A 311 -20.67 9.53 21.00
CA GLY A 311 -20.50 8.98 19.66
C GLY A 311 -19.39 7.93 19.48
N PRO A 312 -19.39 7.24 18.32
CA PRO A 312 -18.42 6.18 18.01
C PRO A 312 -16.99 6.71 18.01
N ASN A 313 -16.04 5.83 18.35
CA ASN A 313 -14.67 6.23 18.65
C ASN A 313 -13.64 5.25 18.06
N ALA A 314 -12.90 5.73 17.06
CA ALA A 314 -11.77 5.04 16.45
C ALA A 314 -10.46 5.74 16.81
N GLY A 315 -9.42 4.96 17.11
CA GLY A 315 -8.10 5.52 17.37
C GLY A 315 -6.97 4.58 16.98
N GLU A 316 -6.00 5.12 16.27
CA GLU A 316 -4.77 4.45 15.86
C GLU A 316 -3.55 5.11 16.48
N ALA A 317 -2.59 4.28 16.88
CA ALA A 317 -1.29 4.73 17.35
C ALA A 317 -0.18 3.84 16.77
N ARG A 318 0.78 4.46 16.08
CA ARG A 318 1.97 3.82 15.54
C ARG A 318 3.22 4.42 16.20
N GLY A 319 4.01 3.61 16.89
CA GLY A 319 5.15 4.14 17.62
C GLY A 319 5.83 3.15 18.53
N ASN A 320 7.13 3.37 18.74
CA ASN A 320 7.97 2.50 19.57
C ASN A 320 7.98 2.89 21.06
N GLY A 321 7.45 4.06 21.41
CA GLY A 321 7.36 4.53 22.80
C GLY A 321 6.19 3.96 23.60
N PRO A 322 6.18 4.15 24.93
CA PRO A 322 5.07 3.77 25.80
C PRO A 322 3.74 4.40 25.38
N ASN A 323 2.65 3.64 25.40
CA ASN A 323 1.36 4.11 24.90
C ASN A 323 0.19 3.73 25.82
N ALA A 324 -0.41 4.75 26.44
CA ALA A 324 -1.61 4.64 27.27
C ALA A 324 -2.82 5.24 26.54
N ALA A 325 -3.91 4.49 26.47
CA ALA A 325 -5.18 4.96 25.93
C ALA A 325 -6.33 4.67 26.90
N ASN A 326 -7.17 5.67 27.15
CA ASN A 326 -8.42 5.53 27.90
C ASN A 326 -9.58 6.07 27.06
N LYS A 327 -10.58 5.23 26.80
CA LYS A 327 -11.76 5.57 26.00
C LYS A 327 -13.02 5.31 26.84
N GLN A 328 -13.81 6.34 27.11
CA GLN A 328 -15.09 6.29 27.83
C GLN A 328 -16.22 6.85 26.95
N ALA A 329 -17.11 6.01 26.43
CA ALA A 329 -18.12 6.42 25.44
C ALA A 329 -19.24 5.39 25.41
N THR A 330 -20.47 5.79 25.08
CA THR A 330 -21.62 4.89 25.01
C THR A 330 -21.64 4.06 23.72
N GLY A 331 -21.21 4.62 22.59
CA GLY A 331 -21.16 3.95 21.28
C GLY A 331 -19.98 3.01 21.01
N VAL A 332 -19.87 2.54 19.75
CA VAL A 332 -18.88 1.57 19.25
C VAL A 332 -17.43 2.06 19.42
N LYS A 333 -16.52 1.14 19.76
CA LYS A 333 -15.09 1.43 19.90
C LYS A 333 -14.20 0.52 19.08
N ALA A 334 -13.24 1.14 18.40
CA ALA A 334 -12.15 0.45 17.72
C ALA A 334 -10.81 1.06 18.13
N ALA A 335 -9.81 0.22 18.37
CA ALA A 335 -8.43 0.65 18.61
C ALA A 335 -7.43 -0.22 17.86
N MET A 336 -6.47 0.41 17.20
CA MET A 336 -5.32 -0.25 16.60
C MET A 336 -4.03 0.34 17.18
N LYS A 337 -3.13 -0.52 17.65
CA LYS A 337 -1.80 -0.12 18.12
C LYS A 337 -0.73 -0.91 17.37
N GLN A 338 0.28 -0.21 16.86
CA GLN A 338 1.45 -0.82 16.22
C GLN A 338 2.72 -0.27 16.85
N GLY A 339 3.61 -1.16 17.29
CA GLY A 339 4.97 -0.83 17.72
C GLY A 339 5.41 -1.55 18.99
N ASN A 340 6.71 -1.43 19.27
CA ASN A 340 7.42 -2.30 20.22
C ASN A 340 7.41 -1.84 21.68
N GLY A 341 6.89 -0.64 21.98
CA GLY A 341 6.80 -0.12 23.35
C GLY A 341 5.70 -0.77 24.20
N PRO A 342 5.69 -0.54 25.52
CA PRO A 342 4.65 -1.02 26.41
C PRO A 342 3.29 -0.35 26.11
N HIS A 343 2.21 -1.13 26.11
CA HIS A 343 0.86 -0.66 25.76
C HIS A 343 -0.16 -0.89 26.88
N ALA A 344 -0.83 0.18 27.32
CA ALA A 344 -2.01 0.11 28.19
C ALA A 344 -3.27 0.61 27.44
N ASP A 345 -4.36 -0.15 27.44
CA ASP A 345 -5.62 0.28 26.80
C ASP A 345 -6.84 -0.04 27.69
N ARG A 346 -7.62 0.99 28.02
CA ARG A 346 -8.89 0.87 28.75
C ARG A 346 -10.05 1.35 27.88
N GLN A 347 -11.02 0.48 27.63
CA GLN A 347 -12.22 0.77 26.84
C GLN A 347 -13.49 0.49 27.65
N GLN A 348 -14.14 1.54 28.16
CA GLN A 348 -15.37 1.44 28.94
C GLN A 348 -16.58 1.89 28.12
N ALA A 349 -17.37 0.96 27.56
CA ALA A 349 -18.50 1.25 26.67
C ALA A 349 -19.71 0.37 26.90
N GLY A 350 -20.89 0.88 26.53
CA GLY A 350 -22.13 0.12 26.41
C GLY A 350 -22.19 -0.70 25.12
N GLY A 351 -21.70 -0.15 24.00
CA GLY A 351 -21.65 -0.83 22.70
C GLY A 351 -20.42 -1.73 22.44
N PRO A 352 -20.33 -2.34 21.23
CA PRO A 352 -19.24 -3.23 20.81
C PRO A 352 -17.83 -2.63 20.93
N LYS A 353 -16.87 -3.45 21.36
CA LYS A 353 -15.47 -3.06 21.64
C LYS A 353 -14.46 -3.95 20.90
N ALA A 354 -13.85 -3.42 19.83
CA ALA A 354 -12.81 -4.09 19.04
C ALA A 354 -11.41 -3.52 19.31
N ARG A 355 -10.39 -4.40 19.36
CA ARG A 355 -8.99 -3.99 19.49
C ARG A 355 -8.05 -4.90 18.71
N MET A 356 -7.07 -4.30 18.05
CA MET A 356 -5.92 -4.98 17.47
C MET A 356 -4.62 -4.36 17.99
N ALA A 357 -3.66 -5.17 18.40
CA ALA A 357 -2.31 -4.72 18.72
C ALA A 357 -1.25 -5.59 18.06
N GLN A 358 -0.28 -4.94 17.42
CA GLN A 358 0.88 -5.53 16.74
C GLN A 358 2.18 -4.96 17.34
N GLY A 359 3.15 -5.82 17.68
CA GLY A 359 4.46 -5.40 18.20
C GLY A 359 4.95 -6.16 19.43
N GLY A 360 6.22 -6.02 19.78
CA GLY A 360 6.91 -6.86 20.78
C GLY A 360 6.74 -6.49 22.26
N GLY A 361 6.20 -5.32 22.59
CA GLY A 361 6.16 -4.82 23.98
C GLY A 361 5.06 -5.40 24.86
N PRO A 362 5.20 -5.30 26.20
CA PRO A 362 4.23 -5.81 27.18
C PRO A 362 2.89 -5.06 27.10
N ARG A 363 1.78 -5.75 27.40
CA ARG A 363 0.42 -5.20 27.19
C ARG A 363 -0.49 -5.41 28.39
N PHE A 364 -1.22 -4.36 28.75
CA PHE A 364 -2.26 -4.39 29.77
C PHE A 364 -3.58 -3.82 29.23
N ASN A 365 -4.62 -4.64 29.17
CA ASN A 365 -5.91 -4.26 28.58
C ASN A 365 -7.07 -4.39 29.57
N GLN A 366 -7.94 -3.39 29.64
CA GLN A 366 -9.17 -3.45 30.42
C GLN A 366 -10.40 -3.10 29.58
N LYS A 367 -11.42 -3.95 29.55
CA LYS A 367 -12.68 -3.71 28.82
C LYS A 367 -13.93 -3.86 29.72
N PRO A 368 -14.17 -2.95 30.67
CA PRO A 368 -15.40 -2.97 31.48
C PRO A 368 -16.65 -2.58 30.67
N GLY A 369 -17.82 -3.09 31.04
CA GLY A 369 -19.15 -2.75 30.48
C GLY A 369 -19.79 -3.85 29.61
N ALA A 370 -21.12 -3.80 29.43
CA ALA A 370 -21.99 -4.89 28.95
C ALA A 370 -21.86 -5.30 27.46
N GLY A 371 -21.22 -4.48 26.60
CA GLY A 371 -21.16 -4.76 25.16
C GLY A 371 -20.18 -5.89 24.73
N PRO A 372 -20.39 -6.51 23.54
CA PRO A 372 -19.54 -7.58 23.02
C PRO A 372 -18.09 -7.12 22.78
N ASN A 373 -17.15 -8.00 23.10
CA ASN A 373 -15.71 -7.71 23.09
C ASN A 373 -14.96 -8.59 22.06
N ALA A 374 -14.23 -7.94 21.14
CA ALA A 374 -13.34 -8.63 20.19
C ALA A 374 -11.89 -8.13 20.34
N GLY A 375 -10.91 -9.04 20.31
CA GLY A 375 -9.51 -8.68 20.53
C GLY A 375 -8.52 -9.56 19.80
N LYS A 376 -7.56 -8.95 19.12
CA LYS A 376 -6.43 -9.65 18.47
C LYS A 376 -5.10 -9.05 18.92
N ASN A 377 -4.20 -9.91 19.40
CA ASN A 377 -2.83 -9.57 19.73
C ASN A 377 -1.88 -10.34 18.81
N GLN A 378 -1.03 -9.64 18.07
CA GLN A 378 0.06 -10.22 17.27
C GLN A 378 1.40 -9.67 17.81
N GLY A 379 2.36 -10.55 18.10
CA GLY A 379 3.67 -10.20 18.66
C GLY A 379 4.02 -10.96 19.94
N ALA A 380 5.30 -10.95 20.30
CA ALA A 380 5.88 -11.83 21.33
C ALA A 380 5.76 -11.34 22.79
N GLY A 381 5.33 -10.09 23.03
CA GLY A 381 5.32 -9.49 24.37
C GLY A 381 4.27 -10.09 25.31
N PRO A 382 4.50 -10.05 26.64
CA PRO A 382 3.58 -10.58 27.64
C PRO A 382 2.27 -9.78 27.69
N ASN A 383 1.17 -10.49 27.93
CA ASN A 383 -0.18 -9.93 27.86
C ASN A 383 -0.97 -10.15 29.16
N ALA A 384 -1.58 -9.08 29.67
CA ALA A 384 -2.56 -9.11 30.75
C ALA A 384 -3.87 -8.45 30.29
N ALA A 385 -5.02 -9.09 30.55
CA ALA A 385 -6.31 -8.56 30.14
C ALA A 385 -7.42 -8.85 31.17
N THR A 386 -8.27 -7.85 31.44
CA THR A 386 -9.48 -8.00 32.28
C THR A 386 -10.72 -7.44 31.58
N GLY A 387 -11.88 -8.06 31.76
CA GLY A 387 -13.14 -7.61 31.19
C GLY A 387 -14.34 -8.45 31.62
N ARG A 388 -15.54 -7.85 31.61
CA ARG A 388 -16.84 -8.54 31.69
C ARG A 388 -17.51 -8.41 30.32
N SER A 389 -18.15 -9.47 29.83
CA SER A 389 -18.91 -9.46 28.58
C SER A 389 -20.10 -10.39 28.69
N ASP A 390 -21.27 -9.92 28.28
CA ASP A 390 -22.52 -10.68 28.33
C ASP A 390 -22.75 -11.53 27.05
N GLY A 391 -21.77 -11.59 26.13
CA GLY A 391 -21.82 -12.35 24.87
C GLY A 391 -20.53 -13.14 24.56
N ARG A 392 -20.60 -14.09 23.61
CA ARG A 392 -19.47 -14.99 23.23
C ARG A 392 -18.23 -14.16 22.82
N PRO A 393 -17.11 -14.22 23.56
CA PRO A 393 -15.90 -13.50 23.20
C PRO A 393 -15.16 -14.22 22.05
N ALA A 394 -14.74 -13.46 21.02
CA ALA A 394 -13.82 -13.93 20.00
C ALA A 394 -12.43 -13.30 20.25
N SER A 395 -11.46 -14.10 20.72
CA SER A 395 -10.09 -13.63 20.93
C SER A 395 -9.04 -14.61 20.41
N ARG A 396 -8.09 -14.11 19.61
CA ARG A 396 -6.91 -14.84 19.12
C ARG A 396 -5.65 -14.17 19.69
N LYS A 397 -4.88 -14.89 20.52
CA LYS A 397 -3.69 -14.38 21.21
C LYS A 397 -2.45 -15.19 20.79
N GLN A 398 -1.30 -14.52 20.67
CA GLN A 398 0.03 -15.11 20.56
C GLN A 398 0.90 -14.50 21.70
N GLY A 399 1.68 -15.32 22.42
CA GLY A 399 2.55 -14.90 23.53
C GLY A 399 2.05 -15.23 24.96
N PRO A 400 2.92 -15.16 25.99
CA PRO A 400 2.61 -15.54 27.37
C PRO A 400 1.50 -14.65 27.97
N ASN A 401 0.53 -15.27 28.67
CA ASN A 401 -0.71 -14.63 29.10
C ASN A 401 -0.99 -14.87 30.58
N ALA A 402 -1.16 -13.80 31.37
CA ALA A 402 -1.61 -13.87 32.75
C ALA A 402 -3.09 -13.42 32.83
N GLY A 403 -3.99 -14.32 33.19
CA GLY A 403 -5.41 -14.03 33.43
C GLY A 403 -5.80 -14.31 34.88
N MET A 404 -6.45 -13.37 35.55
CA MET A 404 -7.09 -13.61 36.85
C MET A 404 -8.48 -14.21 36.64
N LYS A 405 -8.77 -15.36 37.28
CA LYS A 405 -10.02 -16.12 37.21
C LYS A 405 -11.06 -15.51 38.19
N PRO A 406 -12.28 -15.15 37.78
CA PRO A 406 -13.39 -15.01 38.72
C PRO A 406 -13.92 -16.40 39.14
N PRO A 407 -14.52 -16.56 40.33
CA PRO A 407 -15.01 -17.85 40.81
C PRO A 407 -16.27 -18.29 40.06
N GLY A 408 -16.33 -19.58 39.70
CA GLY A 408 -17.50 -20.23 39.10
C GLY A 408 -17.55 -20.18 37.57
N VAL A 409 -17.98 -21.29 36.97
CA VAL A 409 -18.16 -21.59 35.54
C VAL A 409 -16.96 -22.27 34.83
N SER A 410 -17.09 -23.58 34.66
CA SER A 410 -16.22 -24.46 33.87
C SER A 410 -16.52 -24.34 32.37
N ARG A 411 -15.49 -24.45 31.51
CA ARG A 411 -15.69 -24.71 30.08
C ARG A 411 -14.54 -25.54 29.50
N ALA A 412 -14.90 -26.53 28.68
CA ALA A 412 -14.00 -27.41 27.95
C ALA A 412 -13.12 -26.63 26.95
N HIS A 413 -11.84 -26.95 26.92
CA HIS A 413 -10.86 -26.41 25.98
C HIS A 413 -10.38 -27.54 25.06
N GLU A 414 -10.50 -27.33 23.75
CA GLU A 414 -9.66 -28.00 22.76
C GLU A 414 -8.56 -26.99 22.39
N THR A 415 -7.33 -27.27 22.81
CA THR A 415 -6.14 -26.47 22.49
C THR A 415 -5.04 -27.42 22.02
N ALA A 416 -4.58 -27.23 20.78
CA ALA A 416 -3.28 -27.70 20.35
C ALA A 416 -2.21 -26.85 21.04
N GLU A 417 -1.53 -27.42 22.05
CA GLU A 417 -0.39 -26.81 22.73
C GLU A 417 0.93 -27.32 22.12
N HIS A 418 1.81 -26.40 21.71
CA HIS A 418 3.23 -26.63 21.49
C HIS A 418 4.00 -25.56 22.27
N GLY A 419 4.71 -25.96 23.33
CA GLY A 419 5.64 -25.13 24.10
C GLY A 419 5.48 -25.26 25.63
N PRO A 420 6.56 -25.30 26.42
CA PRO A 420 6.56 -25.85 27.77
C PRO A 420 5.91 -24.92 28.82
N GLN A 421 5.16 -25.52 29.74
CA GLN A 421 4.63 -24.85 30.94
C GLN A 421 5.75 -24.71 31.98
N ALA A 422 6.11 -23.48 32.33
CA ALA A 422 6.97 -23.20 33.48
C ALA A 422 6.11 -23.10 34.75
N GLY A 423 6.03 -24.21 35.50
CA GLY A 423 5.54 -24.20 36.88
C GLY A 423 6.63 -23.68 37.82
N LEU A 424 6.31 -22.67 38.61
CA LEU A 424 7.12 -22.31 39.79
C LEU A 424 6.92 -23.40 40.87
N PRO A 425 7.99 -23.95 41.48
CA PRO A 425 7.85 -24.98 42.50
C PRO A 425 7.48 -24.35 43.86
N ARG A 426 6.55 -24.99 44.58
CA ARG A 426 6.46 -24.88 46.03
C ARG A 426 7.15 -26.09 46.65
N GLY A 427 8.19 -25.82 47.43
CA GLY A 427 8.56 -26.51 48.68
C GLY A 427 8.81 -28.03 48.71
N GLN A 428 10.08 -28.35 48.98
CA GLN A 428 10.60 -29.40 49.88
C GLN A 428 10.96 -30.81 49.35
N ASN A 429 12.17 -31.20 49.81
CA ASN A 429 12.83 -32.51 49.94
C ASN A 429 13.53 -33.18 48.73
N ARG A 430 14.88 -33.10 48.79
CA ARG A 430 15.90 -34.06 48.29
C ARG A 430 15.73 -35.45 48.98
N PRO A 431 16.39 -36.56 48.54
CA PRO A 431 17.61 -36.65 47.70
C PRO A 431 17.66 -37.73 46.58
N ASN A 432 18.73 -37.60 45.80
CA ASN A 432 19.31 -38.45 44.75
C ASN A 432 19.58 -39.93 45.13
N ALA A 433 19.49 -40.81 44.11
CA ALA A 433 20.45 -41.86 43.72
C ALA A 433 19.82 -42.66 42.55
N ASN A 434 20.46 -43.34 41.58
CA ASN A 434 21.80 -43.49 40.99
C ASN A 434 21.61 -44.66 39.96
N ILE A 435 22.58 -44.92 39.05
CA ILE A 435 22.81 -46.20 38.30
C ILE A 435 21.89 -46.46 37.07
N LYS A 436 22.26 -47.05 35.92
CA LYS A 436 23.44 -47.26 35.04
C LYS A 436 22.97 -48.28 33.97
N ASN A 437 23.53 -48.21 32.74
CA ASN A 437 23.78 -49.28 31.75
C ASN A 437 22.58 -50.03 31.09
N GLY A 438 22.49 -50.08 29.75
CA GLY A 438 22.98 -51.20 28.89
C GLY A 438 21.76 -52.01 28.41
N GLU A 439 21.60 -52.65 27.26
CA GLU A 439 22.45 -53.13 26.15
C GLU A 439 21.54 -53.31 24.90
N GLY A 440 22.13 -53.59 23.73
CA GLY A 440 21.45 -53.66 22.42
C GLY A 440 20.85 -55.04 22.02
N PRO A 441 21.01 -55.50 20.76
CA PRO A 441 19.88 -55.82 19.85
C PRO A 441 19.84 -57.27 19.32
N HIS A 442 18.72 -57.72 18.73
CA HIS A 442 18.63 -58.94 17.90
C HIS A 442 17.55 -58.84 16.80
N GLY A 443 17.89 -59.20 15.55
CA GLY A 443 16.96 -59.63 14.47
C GLY A 443 16.98 -61.17 14.31
N PRO A 444 16.71 -61.80 13.14
CA PRO A 444 15.70 -61.57 12.06
C PRO A 444 14.92 -62.86 11.61
N GLY A 445 13.83 -62.70 10.81
CA GLY A 445 13.21 -63.67 9.83
C GLY A 445 12.46 -64.93 10.35
N PRO A 446 11.73 -65.74 9.51
CA PRO A 446 11.40 -65.63 8.07
C PRO A 446 9.94 -66.01 7.62
N ASP A 447 9.61 -65.67 6.36
CA ASP A 447 8.84 -66.33 5.26
C ASP A 447 7.64 -67.30 5.45
N GLN A 448 6.55 -67.12 4.64
CA GLN A 448 5.99 -68.11 3.67
C GLN A 448 4.55 -67.82 3.14
N THR A 449 4.45 -67.78 1.79
CA THR A 449 3.46 -68.40 0.85
C THR A 449 1.98 -68.00 0.76
N GLY A 450 1.53 -67.73 -0.49
CA GLY A 450 0.15 -67.99 -0.96
C GLY A 450 -0.40 -67.06 -2.07
N THR A 451 -0.35 -67.49 -3.34
CA THR A 451 -1.04 -66.95 -4.54
C THR A 451 -1.75 -68.11 -5.27
N PRO A 452 -2.54 -67.91 -6.34
CA PRO A 452 -3.59 -66.92 -6.63
C PRO A 452 -4.87 -67.58 -7.24
N GLU A 453 -5.95 -66.83 -7.47
CA GLU A 453 -7.02 -67.29 -8.37
C GLU A 453 -7.49 -66.18 -9.34
N ARG A 454 -7.86 -66.62 -10.54
CA ARG A 454 -7.83 -65.94 -11.83
C ARG A 454 -9.24 -65.98 -12.41
N LEU A 455 -9.80 -64.85 -12.84
CA LEU A 455 -10.92 -64.82 -13.82
C LEU A 455 -10.99 -63.47 -14.57
N LYS A 456 -10.77 -63.55 -15.88
CA LYS A 456 -11.17 -62.67 -16.99
C LYS A 456 -11.83 -63.62 -18.03
N PRO A 457 -12.44 -63.20 -19.18
CA PRO A 457 -12.68 -61.85 -19.75
C PRO A 457 -14.09 -61.65 -20.41
N HIS A 458 -14.40 -60.41 -20.84
CA HIS A 458 -15.20 -60.07 -22.04
C HIS A 458 -14.79 -58.64 -22.45
N ILE A 459 -14.00 -58.40 -23.50
CA ILE A 459 -14.29 -58.25 -24.95
C ILE A 459 -15.44 -57.29 -25.28
N GLY A 460 -15.12 -56.22 -26.02
CA GLY A 460 -16.08 -55.39 -26.74
C GLY A 460 -15.55 -54.01 -27.14
N ALA A 461 -14.60 -53.96 -28.10
CA ALA A 461 -14.29 -52.76 -28.86
C ALA A 461 -15.16 -52.71 -30.12
N LYS A 462 -15.67 -51.54 -30.47
CA LYS A 462 -16.11 -51.19 -31.83
C LYS A 462 -15.69 -49.76 -32.13
N ASP A 463 -14.78 -49.64 -33.09
CA ASP A 463 -14.66 -48.53 -34.01
C ASP A 463 -15.90 -48.49 -34.92
N ASP A 464 -16.30 -47.29 -35.35
CA ASP A 464 -16.75 -47.03 -36.72
C ASP A 464 -16.75 -45.50 -37.00
N GLN A 465 -15.98 -45.15 -38.04
CA GLN A 465 -16.11 -44.08 -39.05
C GLN A 465 -16.35 -42.62 -38.67
#